data_AF-A0A1I9G1T4-F1
#
_entry.id   AF-A0A1I9G1T4-F1
#
_cell.length_a   1.000
_cell.length_b   1.000
_cell.length_c   1.000
_cell.angle_alpha   90.00
_cell.angle_beta   90.00
_cell.angle_gamma   90.00
#
_symmetry.space_group_name_H-M   'P 1'
#
loop_
_entity.id
_entity.type
_entity.pdbx_description
1 polymer ?
#
loop_
_entity_poly.entity_id
_entity_poly.type
_entity_poly.pdbx_seq_one_letter_code
_entity_poly.pdbx_strand_id
1 'polypeptide(L)'
;MNLYGGLTIASAIIFCYTRKSAEWLAARMSQRGHDVTVLHGEMTIEDRARTIQQFKDSIYKVLITTNVCARGIDVSQVSVVINYDPPVTFADNPQPDYETYIHRIGRTGRFGKAGIAINLVSDDFSLSVIQRIGDYFGVAIESLDASDMDQLEAIDKDKF
;
A
#
# COMPACT_ATOMS: atom_id res chain seq x y z
N MET A 1 13.50 10.78 2.03
CA MET A 1 13.74 9.33 2.14
C MET A 1 13.01 8.68 1.00
N ASN A 2 13.74 8.04 0.07
CA ASN A 2 13.23 7.68 -1.25
C ASN A 2 13.16 6.16 -1.38
N LEU A 3 12.05 5.56 -0.91
CA LEU A 3 11.81 4.11 -1.01
C LEU A 3 11.85 3.59 -2.46
N TYR A 4 11.74 4.48 -3.46
CA TYR A 4 11.73 4.14 -4.89
C TYR A 4 13.12 3.93 -5.50
N GLY A 5 14.22 4.28 -4.79
CA GLY A 5 15.56 4.22 -5.35
C GLY A 5 16.19 2.83 -5.44
N GLY A 6 15.78 1.90 -4.57
CA GLY A 6 16.39 0.56 -4.44
C GLY A 6 15.51 -0.60 -4.89
N LEU A 7 14.23 -0.36 -5.24
CA LEU A 7 13.30 -1.38 -5.70
C LEU A 7 12.87 -1.04 -7.13
N THR A 8 12.97 -2.00 -8.07
CA THR A 8 12.32 -1.83 -9.38
C THR A 8 10.81 -1.97 -9.20
N ILE A 9 10.14 -0.86 -8.86
CA ILE A 9 8.69 -0.81 -8.65
C ILE A 9 8.03 -0.55 -9.99
N ALA A 10 7.46 -1.59 -10.61
CA ALA A 10 6.69 -1.45 -11.84
C ALA A 10 5.37 -0.70 -11.60
N SER A 11 4.72 -0.98 -10.47
CA SER A 11 3.54 -0.29 -9.97
C SER A 11 3.33 -0.55 -8.48
N ALA A 12 2.79 0.42 -7.76
CA ALA A 12 2.50 0.30 -6.33
C ALA A 12 1.09 0.80 -5.97
N ILE A 13 0.49 0.17 -4.95
CA ILE A 13 -0.72 0.68 -4.29
C ILE A 13 -0.37 1.08 -2.87
N ILE A 14 -0.78 2.29 -2.48
CA ILE A 14 -0.62 2.80 -1.12
C ILE A 14 -2.00 2.96 -0.49
N PHE A 15 -2.20 2.33 0.67
CA PHE A 15 -3.44 2.41 1.42
C PHE A 15 -3.32 3.38 2.59
N CYS A 16 -4.18 4.39 2.60
CA CYS A 16 -4.31 5.36 3.68
C CYS A 16 -5.65 5.21 4.43
N TYR A 17 -5.69 5.67 5.67
CA TYR A 17 -6.90 5.66 6.49
C TYR A 17 -7.89 6.73 6.03
N THR A 18 -7.42 7.96 5.79
CA THR A 18 -8.28 9.10 5.44
C THR A 18 -8.06 9.60 4.02
N ARG A 19 -9.07 10.27 3.46
CA ARG A 19 -8.94 11.00 2.19
C ARG A 19 -7.89 12.11 2.28
N LYS A 20 -7.87 12.84 3.39
CA LYS A 20 -6.91 13.94 3.61
C LYS A 20 -5.46 13.46 3.58
N SER A 21 -5.17 12.32 4.21
CA SER A 21 -3.84 11.71 4.16
C SER A 21 -3.49 11.25 2.75
N ALA A 22 -4.45 10.68 2.01
CA ALA A 22 -4.22 10.23 0.63
C ALA A 22 -3.90 11.41 -0.30
N GLU A 23 -4.68 12.49 -0.25
CA GLU A 23 -4.46 13.70 -1.05
C GLU A 23 -3.15 14.40 -0.68
N TRP A 24 -2.85 14.51 0.62
CA TRP A 24 -1.60 15.09 1.10
C TRP A 24 -0.38 14.30 0.62
N LEU A 25 -0.44 12.96 0.73
CA LEU A 25 0.63 12.08 0.27
C LEU A 25 0.83 12.18 -1.24
N ALA A 26 -0.27 12.17 -2.01
CA ALA A 26 -0.21 12.34 -3.46
C ALA A 26 0.46 13.66 -3.85
N ALA A 27 0.03 14.77 -3.27
CA ALA A 27 0.62 16.07 -3.53
C ALA A 27 2.12 16.08 -3.20
N ARG A 28 2.52 15.46 -2.08
CA ARG A 28 3.93 15.40 -1.67
C ARG A 28 4.77 14.53 -2.60
N MET A 29 4.23 13.44 -3.10
CA MET A 29 4.90 12.54 -4.04
C MET A 29 4.99 13.16 -5.44
N SER A 30 3.92 13.78 -5.94
CA SER A 30 3.94 14.48 -7.21
C SER A 30 4.93 15.65 -7.22
N GLN A 31 5.06 16.39 -6.10
CA GLN A 31 6.10 17.41 -5.94
C GLN A 31 7.52 16.87 -6.04
N ARG A 32 7.72 15.57 -5.80
CA ARG A 32 9.02 14.88 -5.92
C ARG A 32 9.19 14.19 -7.27
N GLY A 33 8.27 14.40 -8.21
CA GLY A 33 8.34 13.88 -9.57
C GLY A 33 7.78 12.47 -9.76
N HIS A 34 7.00 11.95 -8.81
CA HIS A 34 6.35 10.64 -8.97
C HIS A 34 5.01 10.75 -9.70
N ASP A 35 4.76 9.81 -10.63
CA ASP A 35 3.47 9.67 -11.30
C ASP A 35 2.45 8.98 -10.39
N VAL A 36 1.66 9.79 -9.68
CA VAL A 36 0.73 9.35 -8.64
C VAL A 36 -0.70 9.76 -8.98
N THR A 37 -1.65 8.87 -8.68
CA THR A 37 -3.09 9.18 -8.70
C THR A 37 -3.78 8.74 -7.41
N VAL A 38 -4.96 9.31 -7.13
CA VAL A 38 -5.73 9.05 -5.92
C VAL A 38 -7.10 8.47 -6.28
N LEU A 39 -7.55 7.47 -5.53
CA LEU A 39 -8.90 6.93 -5.60
C LEU A 39 -9.59 6.97 -4.23
N HIS A 40 -10.68 7.73 -4.11
CA HIS A 40 -11.44 7.88 -2.86
C HIS A 40 -12.97 7.91 -3.10
N GLY A 41 -13.74 7.79 -2.01
CA GLY A 41 -15.18 7.46 -2.07
C GLY A 41 -16.08 8.55 -2.65
N GLU A 42 -15.64 9.80 -2.60
CA GLU A 42 -16.38 10.95 -3.13
C GLU A 42 -16.26 11.11 -4.67
N MET A 43 -15.46 10.27 -5.35
CA MET A 43 -15.33 10.32 -6.81
C MET A 43 -16.57 9.76 -7.50
N THR A 44 -16.94 10.36 -8.62
CA THR A 44 -17.99 9.83 -9.51
C THR A 44 -17.59 8.45 -10.06
N ILE A 45 -18.56 7.64 -10.49
CA ILE A 45 -18.28 6.31 -11.05
C ILE A 45 -17.37 6.45 -12.29
N GLU A 46 -17.62 7.48 -13.09
CA GLU A 46 -16.88 7.81 -14.30
C GLU A 46 -15.43 8.18 -13.99
N ASP A 47 -15.19 9.04 -12.99
CA ASP A 47 -13.84 9.44 -12.59
C ASP A 47 -13.06 8.28 -11.94
N ARG A 48 -13.76 7.42 -11.18
CA ARG A 48 -13.17 6.19 -10.63
C ARG A 48 -12.71 5.26 -11.76
N ALA A 49 -13.58 5.00 -12.74
CA ALA A 49 -13.27 4.15 -13.87
C ALA A 49 -12.08 4.70 -14.69
N ARG A 50 -12.07 6.02 -14.94
CA ARG A 50 -10.97 6.69 -15.64
C ARG A 50 -9.66 6.56 -14.88
N THR A 51 -9.66 6.82 -13.58
CA THR A 51 -8.46 6.74 -12.72
C THR A 51 -7.89 5.33 -12.70
N ILE A 52 -8.75 4.32 -12.55
CA ILE A 52 -8.35 2.91 -12.60
C ILE A 52 -7.75 2.58 -13.96
N GLN A 53 -8.38 3.01 -15.05
CA GLN A 53 -7.88 2.75 -16.40
C GLN A 53 -6.50 3.38 -16.63
N GLN A 54 -6.31 4.65 -16.24
CA GLN A 54 -5.02 5.32 -16.37
C GLN A 54 -3.91 4.63 -15.55
N PHE A 55 -4.24 4.09 -14.38
CA PHE A 55 -3.31 3.27 -13.60
C PHE A 55 -3.00 1.93 -14.29
N LYS A 56 -4.01 1.24 -14.84
CA LYS A 56 -3.83 -0.01 -15.62
C LYS A 56 -2.94 0.22 -16.84
N ASP A 57 -3.11 1.36 -17.51
CA ASP A 57 -2.34 1.76 -18.70
C ASP A 57 -0.94 2.29 -18.35
N SER A 58 -0.51 2.18 -17.08
CA SER A 58 0.81 2.63 -16.60
C SER A 58 1.09 4.13 -16.76
N ILE A 59 0.05 4.95 -16.96
CA ILE A 59 0.17 6.42 -16.95
C ILE A 59 0.56 6.89 -15.55
N TYR A 60 -0.03 6.29 -14.53
CA TYR A 60 0.38 6.46 -13.14
C TYR A 60 1.04 5.18 -12.64
N LYS A 61 2.18 5.32 -11.95
CA LYS A 61 2.92 4.21 -11.36
C LYS A 61 2.51 3.93 -9.92
N VAL A 62 1.89 4.92 -9.26
CA VAL A 62 1.41 4.79 -7.89
C VAL A 62 -0.07 5.14 -7.80
N LEU A 63 -0.85 4.24 -7.21
CA LEU A 63 -2.24 4.47 -6.85
C LEU A 63 -2.36 4.60 -5.33
N ILE A 64 -2.82 5.74 -4.85
CA ILE A 64 -3.11 5.96 -3.43
C ILE A 64 -4.62 5.85 -3.23
N THR A 65 -5.07 5.05 -2.24
CA THR A 65 -6.50 4.85 -2.00
C THR A 65 -6.86 4.68 -0.54
N THR A 66 -8.13 4.91 -0.20
CA THR A 66 -8.68 4.65 1.14
C THR A 66 -9.35 3.27 1.21
N ASN A 67 -9.52 2.75 2.43
CA ASN A 67 -10.14 1.44 2.70
C ASN A 67 -11.49 1.21 2.02
N VAL A 68 -12.33 2.26 1.98
CA VAL A 68 -13.68 2.19 1.44
C VAL A 68 -13.67 1.94 -0.06
N CYS A 69 -12.69 2.49 -0.77
CA CYS A 69 -12.60 2.34 -2.22
C CYS A 69 -11.89 1.07 -2.66
N ALA A 70 -11.04 0.50 -1.82
CA ALA A 70 -10.21 -0.67 -2.09
C ALA A 70 -11.00 -1.96 -2.37
N ARG A 71 -12.14 -2.13 -1.69
CA ARG A 71 -13.01 -3.30 -1.89
C ARG A 71 -13.71 -3.19 -3.24
N GLY A 72 -13.38 -4.10 -4.16
CA GLY A 72 -13.98 -4.14 -5.50
C GLY A 72 -13.22 -3.39 -6.60
N ILE A 73 -12.03 -2.82 -6.30
CA ILE A 73 -11.15 -2.36 -7.38
C ILE A 73 -10.54 -3.59 -8.04
N ASP A 74 -10.95 -3.88 -9.25
CA ASP A 74 -10.21 -4.75 -10.15
C ASP A 74 -9.02 -3.96 -10.73
N VAL A 75 -8.02 -3.66 -9.89
CA VAL A 75 -6.73 -3.15 -10.36
C VAL A 75 -5.80 -4.33 -10.59
N SER A 76 -5.18 -4.34 -11.76
CA SER A 76 -4.17 -5.30 -12.18
C SER A 76 -3.11 -5.48 -11.11
N GLN A 77 -2.57 -6.68 -11.02
CA GLN A 77 -1.48 -7.07 -10.13
C GLN A 77 -0.39 -5.99 -10.00
N VAL A 78 -0.06 -5.63 -8.76
CA VAL A 78 1.01 -4.65 -8.48
C VAL A 78 2.23 -5.31 -7.88
N SER A 79 3.41 -4.70 -8.11
CA SER A 79 4.68 -5.21 -7.58
C SER A 79 4.81 -5.00 -6.06
N VAL A 80 4.24 -3.91 -5.55
CA VAL A 80 4.35 -3.53 -4.15
C VAL A 80 3.00 -3.04 -3.63
N VAL A 81 2.63 -3.50 -2.44
CA VAL A 81 1.54 -2.95 -1.64
C VAL A 81 2.15 -2.26 -0.43
N ILE A 82 1.74 -1.02 -0.17
CA ILE A 82 2.18 -0.25 1.00
C ILE A 82 0.96 0.07 1.86
N ASN A 83 0.94 -0.44 3.07
CA ASN A 83 0.02 -0.01 4.11
C ASN A 83 0.63 1.23 4.78
N TYR A 84 0.28 2.43 4.29
CA TYR A 84 0.72 3.68 4.91
C TYR A 84 0.11 3.82 6.31
N ASP A 85 -1.15 3.42 6.43
CA ASP A 85 -1.81 3.23 7.71
C ASP A 85 -2.23 1.74 7.83
N PRO A 86 -1.96 1.08 8.98
CA PRO A 86 -2.40 -0.29 9.19
C PRO A 86 -3.93 -0.38 9.16
N PRO A 87 -4.51 -1.48 8.63
CA PRO A 87 -5.95 -1.62 8.55
C PRO A 87 -6.55 -1.87 9.94
N VAL A 88 -7.45 -0.98 10.36
CA VAL A 88 -8.18 -1.08 11.63
C VAL A 88 -9.67 -0.92 11.40
N THR A 89 -10.47 -1.45 12.32
CA THR A 89 -11.92 -1.27 12.35
C THR A 89 -12.27 0.18 12.70
N PHE A 90 -13.34 0.70 12.11
CA PHE A 90 -13.86 2.03 12.39
C PHE A 90 -14.80 1.96 13.63
N ALA A 91 -14.22 1.97 14.83
CA ALA A 91 -14.93 1.91 16.11
C ALA A 91 -14.24 2.76 17.19
N ASP A 92 -14.93 3.04 18.30
CA ASP A 92 -14.37 3.81 19.44
C ASP A 92 -13.09 3.19 20.02
N ASN A 93 -12.94 1.88 19.87
CA ASN A 93 -11.72 1.14 20.20
C ASN A 93 -11.25 0.34 18.97
N PRO A 94 -10.46 0.96 18.08
CA PRO A 94 -10.05 0.34 16.82
C PRO A 94 -9.31 -0.98 17.05
N GLN A 95 -9.71 -2.02 16.33
CA GLN A 95 -9.07 -3.33 16.34
C GLN A 95 -8.43 -3.62 14.98
N PRO A 96 -7.43 -4.49 14.89
CA PRO A 96 -6.89 -4.93 13.61
C PRO A 96 -8.00 -5.48 12.69
N ASP A 97 -8.05 -5.00 11.45
CA ASP A 97 -8.95 -5.52 10.42
C ASP A 97 -8.19 -6.51 9.53
N TYR A 98 -8.21 -7.78 9.96
CA TYR A 98 -7.49 -8.87 9.30
C TYR A 98 -7.98 -9.12 7.87
N GLU A 99 -9.29 -8.99 7.62
CA GLU A 99 -9.88 -9.21 6.29
C GLU A 99 -9.42 -8.12 5.31
N THR A 100 -9.43 -6.86 5.74
CA THR A 100 -8.88 -5.77 4.94
C THR A 100 -7.39 -5.98 4.68
N TYR A 101 -6.62 -6.40 5.68
CA TYR A 101 -5.18 -6.66 5.50
C TYR A 101 -4.92 -7.68 4.38
N ILE A 102 -5.54 -8.86 4.45
CA ILE A 102 -5.32 -9.92 3.45
C ILE A 102 -5.79 -9.49 2.05
N HIS A 103 -6.88 -8.73 1.96
CA HIS A 103 -7.37 -8.18 0.69
C HIS A 103 -6.45 -7.11 0.08
N ARG A 104 -5.78 -6.31 0.92
CA ARG A 104 -4.78 -5.33 0.49
C ARG A 104 -3.53 -6.03 -0.04
N ILE A 105 -2.92 -6.92 0.74
CA ILE A 105 -1.67 -7.59 0.33
C ILE A 105 -1.91 -8.61 -0.80
N GLY A 106 -3.11 -9.17 -0.90
CA GLY A 106 -3.51 -10.05 -2.02
C GLY A 106 -3.57 -9.36 -3.40
N ARG A 107 -3.28 -8.05 -3.48
CA ARG A 107 -3.09 -7.29 -4.73
C ARG A 107 -1.69 -7.48 -5.34
N THR A 108 -0.76 -8.04 -4.58
CA THR A 108 0.56 -8.43 -5.06
C THR A 108 0.73 -9.97 -4.99
N GLY A 109 1.87 -10.49 -5.46
CA GLY A 109 2.24 -11.90 -5.25
C GLY A 109 1.41 -12.95 -6.00
N ARG A 110 0.68 -12.57 -7.06
CA ARG A 110 -0.18 -13.49 -7.84
C ARG A 110 0.57 -14.17 -8.98
N PHE A 111 0.11 -15.37 -9.36
CA PHE A 111 0.61 -16.15 -10.51
C PHE A 111 2.12 -16.48 -10.46
N GLY A 112 2.64 -16.79 -9.26
CA GLY A 112 4.04 -17.19 -9.08
C GLY A 112 5.06 -16.05 -9.21
N LYS A 113 4.61 -14.79 -9.32
CA LYS A 113 5.51 -13.62 -9.26
C LYS A 113 5.71 -13.20 -7.82
N ALA A 114 6.94 -12.85 -7.45
CA ALA A 114 7.24 -12.23 -6.17
C ALA A 114 6.46 -10.91 -5.99
N GLY A 115 5.98 -10.69 -4.78
CA GLY A 115 5.21 -9.51 -4.40
C GLY A 115 5.59 -9.06 -3.01
N ILE A 116 5.69 -7.75 -2.80
CA ILE A 116 6.11 -7.19 -1.51
C ILE A 116 4.94 -6.45 -0.88
N ALA A 117 4.71 -6.71 0.41
CA ALA A 117 3.84 -5.92 1.26
C ALA A 117 4.68 -5.20 2.31
N ILE A 118 4.58 -3.87 2.35
CA ILE A 118 5.28 -3.01 3.31
C ILE A 118 4.25 -2.39 4.25
N ASN A 119 4.53 -2.41 5.55
CA ASN A 119 3.73 -1.76 6.57
C ASN A 119 4.51 -0.58 7.15
N LEU A 120 3.94 0.62 7.13
CA LEU A 120 4.50 1.74 7.86
C LEU A 120 3.97 1.75 9.29
N VAL A 121 4.88 1.92 10.24
CA VAL A 121 4.60 1.96 11.67
C VAL A 121 5.15 3.29 12.18
N SER A 122 4.28 4.09 12.83
CA SER A 122 4.63 5.43 13.32
C SER A 122 4.54 5.56 14.83
N ASP A 123 3.90 4.62 15.50
CA ASP A 123 3.63 4.65 16.95
C ASP A 123 3.42 3.24 17.51
N ASP A 124 3.35 3.13 18.84
CA ASP A 124 3.15 1.85 19.54
C ASP A 124 1.82 1.18 19.18
N PHE A 125 0.79 1.98 18.85
CA PHE A 125 -0.51 1.45 18.45
C PHE A 125 -0.41 0.73 17.11
N SER A 126 0.13 1.38 16.08
CA SER A 126 0.35 0.81 14.75
C SER A 126 1.29 -0.40 14.82
N LEU A 127 2.32 -0.38 15.67
CA LEU A 127 3.18 -1.53 15.92
C LEU A 127 2.36 -2.71 16.49
N SER A 128 1.54 -2.47 17.52
CA SER A 128 0.71 -3.49 18.13
C SER A 128 -0.30 -4.09 17.14
N VAL A 129 -0.83 -3.28 16.22
CA VAL A 129 -1.76 -3.74 15.17
C VAL A 129 -1.04 -4.69 14.22
N ILE A 130 0.15 -4.31 13.73
CA ILE A 130 0.93 -5.15 12.80
C ILE A 130 1.38 -6.46 13.46
N GLN A 131 1.82 -6.42 14.72
CA GLN A 131 2.18 -7.63 15.47
C GLN A 131 0.99 -8.59 15.59
N ARG A 132 -0.18 -8.08 16.00
CA ARG A 132 -1.40 -8.90 16.11
C ARG A 132 -1.85 -9.47 14.77
N ILE A 133 -1.64 -8.74 13.67
CA ILE A 133 -1.89 -9.26 12.31
C ILE A 133 -0.93 -10.41 12.00
N GLY A 134 0.36 -10.26 12.30
CA GLY A 134 1.36 -11.32 12.14
C GLY A 134 1.00 -12.58 12.92
N ASP A 135 0.66 -12.42 14.21
CA ASP A 135 0.25 -13.51 15.09
C ASP A 135 -1.01 -14.21 14.58
N TYR A 136 -2.02 -13.45 14.14
CA TYR A 136 -3.27 -13.99 13.61
C TYR A 136 -3.06 -14.87 12.36
N PHE A 137 -2.16 -14.45 11.46
CA PHE A 137 -1.84 -15.22 10.25
C PHE A 137 -0.70 -16.23 10.45
N GLY A 138 -0.07 -16.27 11.62
CA GLY A 138 1.07 -17.15 11.90
C GLY A 138 2.32 -16.81 11.10
N VAL A 139 2.51 -15.52 10.76
CA VAL A 139 3.64 -15.04 9.95
C VAL A 139 4.41 -13.98 10.72
N ALA A 140 5.72 -14.16 10.85
CA ALA A 140 6.61 -13.12 11.37
C ALA A 140 6.72 -12.00 10.34
N ILE A 141 6.28 -10.78 10.71
CA ILE A 141 6.47 -9.59 9.89
C ILE A 141 7.81 -8.99 10.30
N GLU A 142 8.82 -9.15 9.45
CA GLU A 142 10.16 -8.65 9.70
C GLU A 142 10.20 -7.12 9.74
N SER A 143 10.94 -6.59 10.69
CA SER A 143 11.19 -5.15 10.78
C SER A 143 12.25 -4.76 9.76
N LEU A 144 11.97 -3.74 8.98
CA LEU A 144 12.89 -3.15 8.01
C LEU A 144 13.29 -1.76 8.49
N ASP A 145 14.59 -1.52 8.66
CA ASP A 145 15.07 -0.16 8.83
C ASP A 145 15.16 0.50 7.47
N ALA A 146 14.23 1.42 7.19
CA ALA A 146 14.20 2.12 5.90
C ALA A 146 15.43 3.03 5.67
N SER A 147 16.23 3.31 6.70
CA SER A 147 17.49 4.06 6.58
C SER A 147 18.68 3.17 6.19
N ASP A 148 18.50 1.86 6.31
CA ASP A 148 19.45 0.84 5.89
C ASP A 148 19.19 0.46 4.43
N MET A 149 20.00 1.05 3.54
CA MET A 149 19.89 0.81 2.10
C MET A 149 20.24 -0.63 1.71
N ASP A 150 21.06 -1.34 2.52
CA ASP A 150 21.46 -2.72 2.25
C ASP A 150 20.28 -3.68 2.45
N GLN A 151 19.42 -3.42 3.45
CA GLN A 151 18.19 -4.18 3.67
C GLN A 151 17.16 -3.93 2.55
N LEU A 152 17.07 -2.70 2.04
CA LEU A 152 16.19 -2.36 0.91
C LEU A 152 16.62 -3.07 -0.38
N GLU A 153 17.93 -3.19 -0.63
CA GLU A 153 18.47 -3.93 -1.78
C GLU A 153 18.33 -5.46 -1.62
N ALA A 154 18.39 -5.98 -0.39
CA ALA A 154 18.16 -7.41 -0.11
C ALA A 154 16.73 -7.84 -0.47
N ILE A 155 15.73 -6.99 -0.21
CA ILE A 155 14.33 -7.24 -0.59
C ILE A 155 14.15 -7.30 -2.12
N ASP A 156 14.95 -6.58 -2.90
CA ASP A 156 14.90 -6.66 -4.37
C ASP A 156 15.56 -7.94 -4.91
N LYS A 157 16.53 -8.51 -4.18
CA LYS A 157 17.22 -9.76 -4.56
C LYS A 157 16.39 -11.01 -4.31
N ASP A 158 15.57 -11.04 -3.26
CA ASP A 158 14.65 -12.15 -2.98
C ASP A 158 13.46 -12.24 -3.96
N LYS A 159 13.38 -11.32 -4.95
CA LYS A 159 12.40 -11.42 -6.05
C LYS A 159 12.77 -12.45 -7.13
N PHE A 160 13.95 -13.07 -7.08
CA PHE A 160 14.46 -13.96 -8.14
C PHE A 160 14.99 -15.30 -7.59
#